data_AF-A0A7U3VSI5-F1
#
_entry.id   AF-A0A7U3VSI5-F1
#
_cell.length_a   1.000
_cell.length_b   1.000
_cell.length_c   1.000
_cell.angle_alpha   90.00
_cell.angle_beta   90.00
_cell.angle_gamma   90.00
#
_symmetry.space_group_name_H-M   'P 1'
#
loop_
_entity.id
_entity.type
_entity.pdbx_description
1 polymer ?
#
loop_
_entity_poly.entity_id
_entity_poly.type
_entity_poly.pdbx_seq_one_letter_code
_entity_poly.pdbx_strand_id
1 'polypeptide(L)'
;MHDAATTPEGAPRQAAGPDEATARLLLAAASLPADPGELALLTALYPQRRADVDALYAVPAARYADPALRFTAGATIEDWARPAAG
;
A
#
# COMPACT_ATOMS: atom_id res chain seq x y z
N MET A 1 -22.82 -13.08 -29.32
CA MET A 1 -23.49 -12.11 -28.44
C MET A 1 -23.00 -12.41 -27.03
N HIS A 2 -21.92 -11.75 -26.60
CA HIS A 2 -21.30 -11.96 -25.29
C HIS A 2 -21.95 -10.98 -24.33
N ASP A 3 -22.70 -11.51 -23.36
CA ASP A 3 -23.39 -10.71 -22.35
C ASP A 3 -22.35 -10.17 -21.37
N ALA A 4 -22.19 -8.86 -21.34
CA ALA A 4 -21.27 -8.17 -20.46
C ALA A 4 -21.83 -8.18 -19.04
N ALA A 5 -21.48 -9.23 -18.27
CA ALA A 5 -21.69 -9.24 -16.83
C ALA A 5 -20.95 -8.03 -16.23
N THR A 6 -21.74 -7.00 -15.94
CA THR A 6 -21.28 -5.77 -15.31
C THR A 6 -20.95 -6.15 -13.88
N THR A 7 -19.66 -6.35 -13.58
CA THR A 7 -19.19 -6.51 -12.21
C THR A 7 -19.63 -5.26 -11.43
N PRO A 8 -20.43 -5.38 -10.36
CA PRO A 8 -20.84 -4.22 -9.59
C PRO A 8 -19.61 -3.60 -8.93
N GLU A 9 -19.17 -2.49 -9.51
CA GLU A 9 -18.22 -1.56 -8.93
C GLU A 9 -18.85 -0.94 -7.67
N GLY A 10 -18.23 -1.17 -6.51
CA GLY A 10 -18.63 -0.50 -5.27
C GLY A 10 -19.43 -1.36 -4.29
N ALA A 11 -18.95 -2.56 -3.95
CA ALA A 11 -19.20 -3.05 -2.59
C ALA A 11 -18.50 -2.08 -1.61
N PRO A 12 -19.13 -1.66 -0.50
CA PRO A 12 -18.45 -0.88 0.52
C PRO A 12 -17.24 -1.70 0.99
N ARG A 13 -16.02 -1.25 0.64
CA ARG A 13 -14.80 -1.79 1.24
C ARG A 13 -14.96 -1.58 2.74
N GLN A 14 -15.04 -2.67 3.49
CA GLN A 14 -15.35 -2.66 4.92
C GLN A 14 -14.56 -1.55 5.62
N ALA A 15 -15.28 -0.58 6.16
CA ALA A 15 -14.76 0.62 6.80
C ALA A 15 -14.25 0.36 8.23
N ALA A 16 -13.86 -0.88 8.53
CA ALA A 16 -13.19 -1.23 9.77
C ALA A 16 -11.75 -1.59 9.41
N GLY A 17 -10.80 -0.79 9.90
CA GLY A 17 -9.40 -1.23 9.96
C GLY A 17 -9.27 -2.55 10.68
N PRO A 18 -8.14 -3.26 10.58
CA PRO A 18 -8.03 -4.59 11.09
C PRO A 18 -8.14 -4.49 12.59
N ASP A 19 -9.30 -4.89 13.09
CA ASP A 19 -9.39 -5.43 14.43
C ASP A 19 -8.34 -6.53 14.58
N GLU A 20 -8.07 -6.91 15.83
CA GLU A 20 -7.03 -7.90 16.13
C GLU A 20 -7.22 -9.20 15.33
N ALA A 21 -8.47 -9.59 15.08
CA ALA A 21 -8.81 -10.78 14.29
C ALA A 21 -8.30 -10.66 12.84
N THR A 22 -8.55 -9.53 12.18
CA THR A 22 -8.07 -9.27 10.83
C THR A 22 -6.55 -9.15 10.80
N ALA A 23 -5.93 -8.48 11.77
CA ALA A 23 -4.48 -8.35 11.84
C ALA A 23 -3.80 -9.72 11.96
N ARG A 24 -4.36 -10.61 12.81
CA ARG A 24 -3.87 -11.98 12.98
C ARG A 24 -4.03 -12.81 11.70
N LEU A 25 -5.15 -12.68 10.99
CA LEU A 25 -5.36 -13.36 9.70
C LEU A 25 -4.33 -12.93 8.65
N LEU A 26 -4.01 -11.64 8.57
CA LEU A 26 -3.04 -11.10 7.62
C LEU A 26 -1.61 -11.55 7.94
N LEU A 27 -1.22 -11.55 9.22
CA LEU A 27 0.08 -12.06 9.65
C LEU A 27 0.22 -13.56 9.33
N ALA A 28 -0.83 -14.35 9.60
CA ALA A 28 -0.85 -15.76 9.25
C ALA A 28 -0.70 -16.00 7.74
N ALA A 29 -1.40 -15.23 6.90
CA ALA A 29 -1.27 -15.31 5.44
C ALA A 29 0.15 -14.95 4.95
N ALA A 30 0.82 -14.04 5.63
CA ALA A 30 2.22 -13.67 5.39
C ALA A 30 3.24 -14.65 6.00
N SER A 31 2.79 -15.73 6.66
CA SER A 31 3.64 -16.65 7.41
C SER A 31 4.49 -15.94 8.49
N LEU A 32 3.94 -14.87 9.08
CA LEU A 32 4.56 -14.12 10.18
C LEU A 32 3.94 -14.53 11.53
N PRO A 33 4.73 -14.55 12.62
CA PRO A 33 4.20 -14.80 13.95
C PRO A 33 3.25 -13.69 14.37
N ALA A 34 2.17 -14.05 15.06
CA ALA A 34 1.16 -13.11 15.56
C ALA A 34 1.41 -12.82 17.05
N ASP A 35 2.51 -12.13 17.35
CA ASP A 35 2.85 -11.72 18.71
C ASP A 35 1.77 -10.77 19.29
N PRO A 36 1.29 -10.98 20.53
CA PRO A 36 0.24 -10.14 21.11
C PRO A 36 0.59 -8.65 21.22
N GLY A 37 1.86 -8.32 21.52
CA GLY A 37 2.31 -6.93 21.60
C GLY A 37 2.33 -6.26 20.24
N GLU A 38 2.81 -6.98 19.22
CA GLU A 38 2.78 -6.52 17.84
C GLU A 38 1.33 -6.33 17.33
N LEU A 39 0.44 -7.27 17.61
CA LEU A 39 -0.98 -7.16 17.25
C LEU A 39 -1.65 -5.92 17.88
N ALA A 40 -1.38 -5.65 19.16
CA ALA A 40 -1.90 -4.48 19.85
C ALA A 40 -1.39 -3.18 19.20
N LEU A 41 -0.10 -3.11 18.86
CA LEU A 41 0.49 -1.96 18.19
C LEU A 41 -0.06 -1.77 16.76
N LEU A 42 -0.17 -2.84 15.98
CA LEU A 42 -0.71 -2.79 14.62
C LEU A 42 -2.16 -2.31 14.60
N THR A 43 -2.98 -2.84 15.50
CA THR A 43 -4.40 -2.46 15.63
C THR A 43 -4.53 -0.99 16.06
N ALA A 44 -3.75 -0.56 17.06
CA ALA A 44 -3.79 0.81 17.57
C ALA A 44 -3.32 1.85 16.55
N LEU A 45 -2.28 1.54 15.77
CA LEU A 45 -1.71 2.48 14.79
C LEU A 45 -2.43 2.49 13.45
N TYR A 46 -3.26 1.48 13.15
CA TYR A 46 -3.88 1.37 11.84
C TYR A 46 -4.72 2.59 11.42
N PRO A 47 -5.57 3.19 12.28
CA PRO A 47 -6.38 4.34 11.86
C PRO A 47 -5.53 5.50 11.34
N GLN A 48 -4.42 5.80 12.00
CA GLN A 48 -3.48 6.84 11.55
C GLN A 48 -2.80 6.45 10.25
N ARG A 49 -2.27 5.22 10.15
CA ARG A 49 -1.62 4.72 8.93
C ARG A 49 -2.57 4.74 7.73
N ARG A 50 -3.85 4.44 7.95
CA ARG A 50 -4.88 4.51 6.92
C ARG A 50 -5.08 5.96 6.45
N ALA A 51 -5.20 6.91 7.37
CA ALA A 51 -5.32 8.33 7.05
C ALA A 51 -4.10 8.84 6.27
N ASP A 52 -2.90 8.44 6.67
CA ASP A 52 -1.66 8.82 5.98
C ASP A 52 -1.62 8.30 4.54
N VAL A 53 -2.03 7.04 4.32
CA VAL A 53 -2.15 6.45 2.97
C VAL A 53 -3.22 7.15 2.15
N ASP A 54 -4.38 7.44 2.74
CA ASP A 54 -5.47 8.15 2.05
C ASP A 54 -5.04 9.57 1.65
N ALA A 55 -4.22 10.25 2.47
CA ALA A 55 -3.66 11.56 2.16
C ALA A 55 -2.74 11.54 0.93
N LEU A 56 -2.02 10.45 0.66
CA LEU A 56 -1.21 10.30 -0.56
C LEU A 56 -2.07 10.33 -1.83
N TYR A 57 -3.29 9.77 -1.78
CA TYR A 57 -4.22 9.77 -2.91
C TYR A 57 -5.01 11.09 -3.05
N ALA A 58 -5.03 11.93 -2.01
CA ALA A 58 -5.68 13.23 -2.05
C ALA A 58 -4.90 14.28 -2.86
N VAL A 59 -3.64 14.01 -3.23
CA VAL A 59 -2.80 14.91 -4.03
C VAL A 59 -3.22 14.83 -5.50
N PRO A 60 -3.84 15.87 -6.10
CA PRO A 60 -4.33 15.79 -7.49
C PRO A 60 -3.21 15.50 -8.50
N ALA A 61 -2.00 16.01 -8.24
CA ALA A 61 -0.81 15.75 -9.05
C ALA A 61 -0.35 14.28 -9.02
N ALA A 62 -0.67 13.53 -7.96
CA ALA A 62 -0.31 12.11 -7.85
C ALA A 62 -1.23 11.20 -8.68
N ARG A 63 -2.42 11.67 -9.08
CA ARG A 63 -3.42 10.88 -9.83
C ARG A 63 -2.95 10.48 -11.23
N TYR A 64 -2.09 11.30 -11.84
CA TYR A 64 -1.54 11.07 -13.18
C TYR A 64 0.00 11.03 -13.17
N ALA A 65 0.60 11.01 -11.99
CA ALA A 65 2.03 10.83 -11.87
C ALA A 65 2.37 9.41 -12.32
N ASP A 66 3.32 9.32 -13.24
CA ASP A 66 3.94 8.06 -13.59
C ASP A 66 4.53 7.43 -12.32
N PRO A 67 4.36 6.12 -12.04
CA PRO A 67 5.01 5.49 -10.90
C PRO A 67 6.49 5.85 -10.91
N ALA A 68 6.96 6.44 -9.81
CA ALA A 68 8.33 6.95 -9.70
C ALA A 68 9.40 5.87 -9.97
N LEU A 69 9.00 4.60 -9.93
CA LEU A 69 9.81 3.44 -10.27
C LEU A 69 9.24 2.75 -11.50
N ARG A 70 9.43 3.33 -12.69
CA ARG A 70 9.50 2.52 -13.91
C ARG A 70 10.82 1.77 -13.89
N PHE A 71 10.77 0.47 -13.61
CA PHE A 71 11.95 -0.37 -13.75
C PHE A 71 12.34 -0.45 -15.22
N THR A 72 13.46 0.18 -15.58
CA THR A 72 14.11 0.01 -16.88
C THR A 72 15.34 -0.87 -16.68
N ALA A 73 15.33 -2.08 -17.24
CA ALA A 73 16.41 -3.06 -17.06
C ALA A 73 17.81 -2.57 -17.53
N GLY A 74 17.88 -1.47 -18.29
CA GLY A 74 19.12 -0.82 -18.71
C GLY A 74 19.53 0.43 -17.93
N ALA A 75 18.79 0.84 -16.88
CA ALA A 75 19.18 1.98 -16.08
C ALA A 75 20.30 1.60 -15.11
N THR A 76 21.52 2.04 -15.40
CA THR A 76 22.58 2.15 -14.40
C THR A 76 22.15 3.19 -13.37
N ILE A 77 22.12 2.79 -12.09
CA ILE A 77 21.99 3.75 -10.99
C ILE A 77 23.20 4.67 -11.07
N GLU A 78 22.96 5.96 -11.30
CA GLU A 78 23.99 6.97 -11.16
C GLU A 78 24.36 7.06 -9.68
N ASP A 79 25.64 6.79 -9.39
CA ASP A 79 26.16 6.83 -8.03
C ASP A 79 26.05 8.27 -7.52
N TRP A 80 25.19 8.47 -6.52
CA TRP A 80 24.90 9.77 -5.90
C TRP A 80 26.11 10.35 -5.17
N ALA A 81 27.16 9.55 -4.93
CA ALA A 81 28.43 10.01 -4.38
C ALA A 81 29.46 10.43 -5.46
N ARG A 82 29.12 10.33 -6.76
CA ARG A 82 30.03 10.71 -7.84
C ARG A 82 30.07 12.24 -7.99
N PRO A 83 31.23 12.91 -7.79
CA PRO A 83 31.34 14.33 -8.05
C PRO A 83 31.17 14.61 -9.55
N ALA A 84 30.50 15.71 -9.88
CA ALA A 84 30.31 16.15 -11.26
C ALA A 84 31.68 16.32 -11.95
N ALA A 85 31.85 15.71 -13.13
CA ALA A 85 33.03 15.95 -13.94
C ALA A 85 33.01 17.42 -14.42
N GLY A 86 34.04 18.16 -14.05
CA GLY A 86 34.30 19.53 -14.53
C GLY A 86 34.91 19.57 -15.93
#